data_AF-A0A5C7ZPT3-F1
#
_entry.id   AF-A0A5C7ZPT3-F1
#
_cell.length_a   1.000
_cell.length_b   1.000
_cell.length_c   1.000
_cell.angle_alpha   90.00
_cell.angle_beta   90.00
_cell.angle_gamma   90.00
#
_symmetry.space_group_name_H-M   'P 1'
#
loop_
_entity.id
_entity.type
_entity.pdbx_description
1 polymer ?
#
loop_
_entity_poly.entity_id
_entity_poly.type
_entity_poly.pdbx_seq_one_letter_code
_entity_poly.pdbx_strand_id
1 'polypeptide(L)'
;YREKGHQPFDMEKGIEENPTYVLFNGSEGALTGDNALTAKTKQKVRMFVGNGGPNLVSSFHVIGEIFDKVQQEGGTHFQENVQTTLIPAGGAVTVEFHTEVPGSYVLVDHSIFRAFNKGALAILKVDGPEDLAIYSGKEVDSVYLSDRAGPDLKAVSVAAKAHAAGTLTKEEQVAAGKQLFNGTCSVCHQANGEGLANVFPPLAKSDYIAGDPERLVQAILHGVSGKVTVNGAEYNSVMPPMNQLTDDEVANISTFVLNSWGNPGGQISKEQAASVRAANPNATQAEH
;
A
#
# COMPACT_ATOMS: atom_id res chain seq x y z
N TYR A 1 -7.09 1.80 -10.66
CA TYR A 1 -5.71 1.71 -10.12
C TYR A 1 -5.65 0.41 -9.30
N ARG A 2 -4.48 -0.24 -9.15
CA ARG A 2 -4.30 -1.61 -8.55
C ARG A 2 -4.63 -2.84 -9.42
N GLU A 3 -4.99 -2.66 -10.69
CA GLU A 3 -5.11 -3.80 -11.64
C GLU A 3 -3.76 -4.52 -11.81
N LYS A 4 -3.80 -5.84 -11.91
CA LYS A 4 -2.60 -6.68 -11.96
C LYS A 4 -2.19 -7.00 -13.40
N GLY A 5 -0.88 -7.11 -13.62
CA GLY A 5 -0.32 -7.43 -14.93
C GLY A 5 -0.25 -6.24 -15.88
N HIS A 6 0.15 -6.49 -17.13
CA HIS A 6 0.25 -5.46 -18.16
C HIS A 6 -1.12 -4.93 -18.55
N GLN A 7 -1.31 -3.62 -18.39
CA GLN A 7 -2.52 -2.92 -18.81
C GLN A 7 -2.30 -2.29 -20.18
N PRO A 8 -3.32 -2.27 -21.07
CA PRO A 8 -3.25 -1.52 -22.31
C PRO A 8 -3.08 -0.02 -22.03
N PHE A 9 -2.43 0.69 -22.95
CA PHE A 9 -2.30 2.14 -22.86
C PHE A 9 -3.64 2.82 -23.14
N ASP A 10 -3.97 3.83 -22.33
CA ASP A 10 -5.18 4.65 -22.45
C ASP A 10 -4.77 6.08 -22.81
N MET A 11 -4.98 6.44 -24.08
CA MET A 11 -4.57 7.74 -24.63
C MET A 11 -5.37 8.89 -24.03
N GLU A 12 -6.66 8.67 -23.71
CA GLU A 12 -7.52 9.71 -23.16
C GLU A 12 -7.03 10.10 -21.77
N LYS A 13 -6.80 9.12 -20.88
CA LYS A 13 -6.18 9.36 -19.57
C LYS A 13 -4.78 9.97 -19.69
N GLY A 14 -4.04 9.61 -20.74
CA GLY A 14 -2.75 10.20 -21.06
C GLY A 14 -2.84 11.68 -21.37
N ILE A 15 -3.82 12.11 -22.18
CA ILE A 15 -4.06 13.51 -22.54
C ILE A 15 -4.59 14.30 -21.34
N GLU A 16 -5.45 13.71 -20.51
CA GLU A 16 -6.03 14.33 -19.31
C GLU A 16 -5.05 14.46 -18.13
N GLU A 17 -3.82 13.97 -18.28
CA GLU A 17 -2.82 13.88 -17.21
C GLU A 17 -3.36 13.13 -15.96
N ASN A 18 -4.18 12.10 -16.20
CA ASN A 18 -4.83 11.32 -15.16
C ASN A 18 -4.26 9.90 -15.10
N PRO A 19 -3.00 9.72 -14.62
CA PRO A 19 -2.35 8.43 -14.65
C PRO A 19 -2.99 7.46 -13.66
N THR A 20 -3.09 6.20 -14.08
CA THR A 20 -3.51 5.09 -13.22
C THR A 20 -2.40 4.64 -12.27
N TYR A 21 -1.14 4.76 -12.69
CA TYR A 21 0.06 4.43 -11.91
C TYR A 21 1.11 5.54 -12.04
N VAL A 22 1.90 5.76 -11.00
CA VAL A 22 3.07 6.63 -10.99
C VAL A 22 4.17 5.84 -10.30
N LEU A 23 5.29 5.56 -10.96
CA LEU A 23 6.18 4.47 -10.54
C LEU A 23 7.64 4.88 -10.60
N PHE A 24 8.44 4.34 -9.68
CA PHE A 24 9.89 4.25 -9.86
C PHE A 24 10.24 2.99 -10.64
N ASN A 25 11.16 3.10 -11.59
CA ASN A 25 11.72 1.97 -12.36
C ASN A 25 10.69 1.04 -13.04
N GLY A 26 9.56 1.61 -13.48
CA GLY A 26 8.66 0.98 -14.46
C GLY A 26 7.68 -0.08 -13.95
N SER A 27 7.70 -0.43 -12.66
CA SER A 27 6.71 -1.35 -12.06
C SER A 27 6.50 -1.07 -10.57
N GLU A 28 5.31 -1.39 -10.05
CA GLU A 28 5.07 -1.30 -8.61
C GLU A 28 5.99 -2.26 -7.85
N GLY A 29 6.70 -1.74 -6.85
CA GLY A 29 7.63 -2.52 -6.03
C GLY A 29 8.96 -2.86 -6.71
N ALA A 30 9.29 -2.21 -7.84
CA ALA A 30 10.56 -2.38 -8.53
C ALA A 30 11.80 -2.15 -7.63
N LEU A 31 11.65 -1.30 -6.61
CA LEU A 31 12.70 -0.92 -5.67
C LEU A 31 12.23 -1.05 -4.19
N THR A 32 11.37 -2.01 -3.88
CA THR A 32 10.89 -2.26 -2.51
C THR A 32 11.21 -3.68 -2.06
N GLY A 33 11.13 -3.96 -0.75
CA GLY A 33 11.33 -5.31 -0.21
C GLY A 33 12.71 -5.87 -0.58
N ASP A 34 12.74 -7.07 -1.16
CA ASP A 34 13.99 -7.72 -1.60
C ASP A 34 14.74 -6.95 -2.70
N ASN A 35 14.06 -6.06 -3.43
CA ASN A 35 14.64 -5.25 -4.51
C ASN A 35 15.08 -3.85 -4.04
N ALA A 36 15.04 -3.57 -2.74
CA ALA A 36 15.44 -2.28 -2.20
C ALA A 36 16.89 -1.94 -2.56
N LEU A 37 17.15 -0.64 -2.77
CA LEU A 37 18.51 -0.14 -2.82
C LEU A 37 19.18 -0.37 -1.46
N THR A 38 20.50 -0.54 -1.42
CA THR A 38 21.23 -0.78 -0.18
C THR A 38 22.38 0.20 0.03
N ALA A 39 22.60 0.58 1.28
CA ALA A 39 23.75 1.36 1.73
C ALA A 39 24.12 0.97 3.16
N LYS A 40 25.21 1.54 3.69
CA LYS A 40 25.56 1.43 5.10
C LYS A 40 25.59 2.79 5.76
N THR A 41 25.36 2.84 7.07
CA THR A 41 25.55 4.05 7.87
C THR A 41 26.95 4.63 7.63
N LYS A 42 27.06 5.96 7.63
CA LYS A 42 28.26 6.77 7.39
C LYS A 42 28.80 6.67 5.96
N GLN A 43 28.00 6.15 5.02
CA GLN A 43 28.32 6.22 3.60
C GLN A 43 27.64 7.42 2.94
N LYS A 44 28.30 7.97 1.93
CA LYS A 44 27.69 8.93 1.02
C LYS A 44 26.93 8.18 -0.06
N VAL A 45 25.69 8.58 -0.27
CA VAL A 45 24.81 8.07 -1.33
C VAL A 45 24.63 9.18 -2.35
N ARG A 46 24.80 8.85 -3.63
CA ARG A 46 24.45 9.71 -4.76
C ARG A 46 23.41 9.01 -5.61
N MET A 47 22.32 9.69 -5.92
CA MET A 47 21.25 9.19 -6.79
C MET A 47 21.10 10.08 -8.02
N PHE A 48 20.99 9.44 -9.19
CA PHE A 48 20.61 10.08 -10.44
C PHE A 48 19.13 9.83 -10.66
N VAL A 49 18.30 10.85 -10.45
CA VAL A 49 16.85 10.72 -10.42
C VAL A 49 16.27 11.44 -11.63
N GLY A 50 15.87 10.66 -12.63
CA GLY A 50 15.17 11.17 -13.81
C GLY A 50 13.65 11.12 -13.61
N ASN A 51 12.95 12.12 -14.11
CA ASN A 51 11.50 12.11 -14.24
C ASN A 51 11.15 12.05 -15.73
N GLY A 52 10.90 10.85 -16.25
CA GLY A 52 10.51 10.66 -17.66
C GLY A 52 9.13 11.22 -17.99
N GLY A 53 8.28 11.51 -17.00
CA GLY A 53 6.90 11.96 -17.23
C GLY A 53 5.97 10.87 -17.77
N PRO A 54 5.12 11.15 -18.78
CA PRO A 54 5.24 12.29 -19.71
C PRO A 54 4.74 13.63 -19.15
N ASN A 55 3.80 13.63 -18.19
CA ASN A 55 3.09 14.85 -17.81
C ASN A 55 3.47 15.39 -16.42
N LEU A 56 3.71 14.48 -15.46
CA LEU A 56 3.79 14.87 -14.06
C LEU A 56 5.14 15.50 -13.70
N VAL A 57 5.10 16.54 -12.88
CA VAL A 57 6.23 17.02 -12.08
C VAL A 57 6.26 16.22 -10.78
N SER A 58 7.42 15.67 -10.41
CA SER A 58 7.60 14.95 -9.15
C SER A 58 7.95 15.90 -8.01
N SER A 59 7.24 15.82 -6.89
CA SER A 59 7.68 16.41 -5.62
C SER A 59 8.60 15.40 -4.92
N PHE A 60 9.78 15.18 -5.48
CA PHE A 60 10.67 14.11 -5.08
C PHE A 60 11.24 14.34 -3.68
N HIS A 61 11.18 13.31 -2.85
CA HIS A 61 11.47 13.40 -1.43
C HIS A 61 11.96 12.06 -0.89
N VAL A 62 12.83 12.10 0.13
CA VAL A 62 13.22 10.90 0.90
C VAL A 62 12.76 11.07 2.35
N ILE A 63 11.85 10.20 2.77
CA ILE A 63 11.30 10.20 4.12
C ILE A 63 12.37 9.74 5.09
N GLY A 64 12.55 10.51 6.16
CA GLY A 64 13.56 10.25 7.19
C GLY A 64 14.95 10.77 6.85
N GLU A 65 15.16 11.40 5.69
CA GLU A 65 16.46 11.95 5.29
C GLU A 65 16.38 13.39 4.80
N ILE A 66 17.55 14.05 4.72
CA ILE A 66 17.73 15.37 4.09
C ILE A 66 18.81 15.24 3.01
N PHE A 67 18.56 15.80 1.81
CA PHE A 67 19.60 15.89 0.80
C PHE A 67 20.65 16.93 1.21
N ASP A 68 21.91 16.48 1.34
CA ASP A 68 23.06 17.38 1.49
C ASP A 68 23.17 18.30 0.28
N LYS A 69 23.00 17.75 -0.93
CA LYS A 69 23.06 18.49 -2.20
C LYS A 69 22.02 18.03 -3.19
N VAL A 70 21.44 19.00 -3.91
CA VAL A 70 20.56 18.77 -5.07
C VAL A 70 21.05 19.61 -6.24
N GLN A 71 21.40 18.96 -7.34
CA GLN A 71 21.84 19.60 -8.58
C GLN A 71 20.88 19.24 -9.72
N GLN A 72 20.25 20.26 -10.31
CA GLN A 72 19.25 20.05 -11.36
C GLN A 72 19.88 19.94 -12.75
N GLU A 73 19.43 18.94 -13.51
CA GLU A 73 19.66 18.60 -14.93
C GLU A 73 21.13 18.35 -15.34
N GLY A 74 22.02 19.25 -14.95
CA GLY A 74 23.42 19.35 -15.32
C GLY A 74 23.96 20.77 -15.12
N GLY A 75 23.16 21.67 -14.52
CA GLY A 75 23.53 23.04 -14.23
C GLY A 75 24.67 23.12 -13.22
N THR A 76 25.39 24.24 -13.21
CA THR A 76 26.55 24.45 -12.33
C THR A 76 26.20 24.79 -10.88
N HIS A 77 24.93 25.09 -10.61
CA HIS A 77 24.43 25.45 -9.29
C HIS A 77 23.78 24.24 -8.61
N PHE A 78 24.01 24.12 -7.31
CA PHE A 78 23.34 23.17 -6.44
C PHE A 78 22.68 23.92 -5.28
N GLN A 79 21.65 23.29 -4.71
CA GLN A 79 21.06 23.69 -3.45
C GLN A 79 21.51 22.71 -2.36
N GLU A 80 21.60 23.17 -1.12
CA GLU A 80 22.01 22.36 0.04
C GLU A 80 20.89 22.24 1.08
N ASN A 81 20.94 21.17 1.87
CA ASN A 81 20.04 20.90 3.01
C ASN A 81 18.55 20.94 2.65
N VAL A 82 18.16 20.18 1.62
CA VAL A 82 16.79 20.15 1.10
C VAL A 82 16.16 18.80 1.34
N GLN A 83 14.94 18.77 1.85
CA GLN A 83 14.21 17.51 2.03
C GLN A 83 13.39 17.10 0.79
N THR A 84 12.85 18.10 0.07
CA THR A 84 11.97 17.89 -1.09
C THR A 84 12.40 18.76 -2.24
N THR A 85 12.51 18.19 -3.44
CA THR A 85 12.85 18.93 -4.66
C THR A 85 11.87 18.64 -5.79
N LEU A 86 11.56 19.66 -6.59
CA LEU A 86 10.72 19.48 -7.78
C LEU A 86 11.57 18.99 -8.94
N ILE A 87 11.16 17.88 -9.56
CA ILE A 87 11.76 17.36 -10.79
C ILE A 87 10.76 17.52 -11.93
N PRO A 88 10.99 18.41 -12.90
CA PRO A 88 10.07 18.63 -14.01
C PRO A 88 9.95 17.39 -14.89
N ALA A 89 8.84 17.27 -15.64
CA ALA A 89 8.68 16.21 -16.63
C ALA A 89 9.78 16.33 -17.71
N GLY A 90 10.41 15.21 -18.05
CA GLY A 90 11.59 15.16 -18.92
C GLY A 90 12.90 15.61 -18.27
N GLY A 91 12.86 16.05 -17.00
CA GLY A 91 14.01 16.54 -16.26
C GLY A 91 14.73 15.46 -15.46
N ALA A 92 15.85 15.85 -14.85
CA ALA A 92 16.59 15.00 -13.93
C ALA A 92 17.26 15.83 -12.83
N VAL A 93 17.59 15.19 -11.72
CA VAL A 93 18.42 15.75 -10.65
C VAL A 93 19.48 14.75 -10.22
N THR A 94 20.63 15.25 -9.78
CA THR A 94 21.55 14.49 -8.94
C THR A 94 21.33 14.91 -7.49
N VAL A 95 21.04 13.95 -6.61
CA VAL A 95 20.97 14.20 -5.17
C VAL A 95 22.09 13.46 -4.45
N GLU A 96 22.63 14.09 -3.42
CA GLU A 96 23.64 13.53 -2.53
C GLU A 96 23.20 13.68 -1.09
N PHE A 97 23.46 12.66 -0.29
CA PHE A 97 23.25 12.66 1.15
C PHE A 97 24.17 11.64 1.82
N HIS A 98 24.22 11.65 3.13
CA HIS A 98 24.87 10.62 3.93
C HIS A 98 23.86 10.04 4.92
N THR A 99 24.03 8.78 5.28
CA THR A 99 23.10 8.10 6.18
C THR A 99 23.72 7.99 7.57
N GLU A 100 23.02 8.40 8.60
CA GLU A 100 23.56 8.40 9.97
C GLU A 100 23.07 7.22 10.81
N VAL A 101 21.83 6.80 10.61
CA VAL A 101 21.17 5.71 11.35
C VAL A 101 20.72 4.60 10.41
N PRO A 102 20.66 3.33 10.87
CA PRO A 102 20.15 2.23 10.07
C PRO A 102 18.63 2.32 9.92
N GLY A 103 18.10 1.72 8.85
CA GLY A 103 16.68 1.63 8.60
C GLY A 103 16.31 1.75 7.13
N SER A 104 15.01 1.77 6.87
CA SER A 104 14.45 1.89 5.52
C SER A 104 13.99 3.33 5.26
N TYR A 105 14.70 4.00 4.35
CA TYR A 105 14.40 5.35 3.89
C TYR A 105 13.55 5.29 2.63
N VAL A 106 12.44 6.03 2.61
CA VAL A 106 11.40 5.87 1.59
C VAL A 106 11.46 7.01 0.58
N LEU A 107 11.77 6.67 -0.67
CA LEU A 107 11.75 7.61 -1.79
C LEU A 107 10.33 7.72 -2.34
N VAL A 108 9.83 8.94 -2.49
CA VAL A 108 8.44 9.19 -2.92
C VAL A 108 8.31 10.38 -3.87
N ASP A 109 7.22 10.39 -4.62
CA ASP A 109 6.60 11.63 -5.07
C ASP A 109 5.61 12.10 -3.98
N HIS A 110 5.93 13.22 -3.32
CA HIS A 110 5.18 13.74 -2.18
C HIS A 110 3.85 14.43 -2.56
N SER A 111 3.46 14.42 -3.84
CA SER A 111 2.04 14.49 -4.20
C SER A 111 1.35 13.20 -3.76
N ILE A 112 1.02 13.13 -2.47
CA ILE A 112 1.07 11.91 -1.64
C ILE A 112 0.27 10.69 -2.14
N PHE A 113 -0.87 10.92 -2.80
CA PHE A 113 -1.67 9.86 -3.39
C PHE A 113 -0.92 9.12 -4.51
N ARG A 114 0.07 9.75 -5.14
CA ARG A 114 0.94 9.07 -6.12
C ARG A 114 1.80 8.01 -5.44
N ALA A 115 2.34 8.29 -4.26
CA ALA A 115 3.17 7.36 -3.50
C ALA A 115 2.36 6.17 -2.97
N PHE A 116 1.34 6.44 -2.15
CA PHE A 116 0.65 5.39 -1.39
C PHE A 116 -0.54 4.76 -2.12
N ASN A 117 -1.03 5.36 -3.21
CA ASN A 117 -2.16 4.80 -3.97
C ASN A 117 -1.82 4.47 -5.42
N LYS A 118 -0.78 5.07 -6.01
CA LYS A 118 -0.40 4.84 -7.42
C LYS A 118 0.98 4.22 -7.62
N GLY A 119 1.71 3.92 -6.54
CA GLY A 119 2.94 3.12 -6.56
C GLY A 119 4.26 3.89 -6.61
N ALA A 120 4.27 5.20 -6.40
CA ALA A 120 5.48 6.04 -6.47
C ALA A 120 6.27 5.94 -5.16
N LEU A 121 6.70 4.73 -4.82
CA LEU A 121 7.39 4.38 -3.59
C LEU A 121 8.58 3.46 -3.91
N ALA A 122 9.76 3.84 -3.42
CA ALA A 122 10.97 3.02 -3.47
C ALA A 122 11.67 3.07 -2.10
N ILE A 123 12.54 2.09 -1.83
CA ILE A 123 13.24 1.94 -0.55
C ILE A 123 14.75 1.97 -0.76
N LEU A 124 15.42 2.75 0.08
CA LEU A 124 16.84 2.61 0.39
C LEU A 124 16.96 1.99 1.78
N LYS A 125 17.45 0.75 1.86
CA LYS A 125 17.74 0.06 3.10
C LYS A 125 19.18 0.34 3.54
N VAL A 126 19.33 0.86 4.75
CA VAL A 126 20.63 1.22 5.32
C VAL A 126 20.94 0.30 6.48
N ASP A 127 22.05 -0.42 6.37
CA ASP A 127 22.55 -1.30 7.43
C ASP A 127 23.66 -0.62 8.26
N GLY A 128 23.66 -0.85 9.56
CA GLY A 128 24.69 -0.31 10.45
C GLY A 128 24.30 -0.35 11.92
N PRO A 129 25.18 0.07 12.84
CA PRO A 129 24.83 0.20 14.25
C PRO A 129 23.82 1.33 14.46
N GLU A 130 22.85 1.12 15.35
CA GLU A 130 21.94 2.17 15.79
C GLU A 130 22.71 3.30 16.51
N ASP A 131 22.24 4.54 16.34
CA ASP A 131 22.68 5.70 17.12
C ASP A 131 21.46 6.35 17.79
N LEU A 132 21.20 5.93 19.02
CA LEU A 132 20.04 6.39 19.81
C LEU A 132 20.14 7.86 20.22
N ALA A 133 21.32 8.49 20.10
CA ALA A 133 21.45 9.92 20.29
C ALA A 133 20.83 10.72 19.12
N ILE A 134 20.75 10.10 17.94
CA ILE A 134 20.14 10.68 16.73
C ILE A 134 18.68 10.24 16.60
N TYR A 135 18.42 8.93 16.67
CA TYR A 135 17.06 8.39 16.50
C TYR A 135 16.84 7.13 17.34
N SER A 136 15.85 7.18 18.24
CA SER A 136 15.47 6.07 19.12
C SER A 136 14.16 5.38 18.72
N GLY A 137 13.59 5.75 17.55
CA GLY A 137 12.35 5.19 17.05
C GLY A 137 12.54 3.83 16.38
N LYS A 138 11.43 3.21 15.99
CA LYS A 138 11.46 1.93 15.24
C LYS A 138 11.62 2.19 13.74
N GLU A 139 12.15 1.19 13.04
CA GLU A 139 12.13 1.16 11.57
C GLU A 139 10.69 1.20 11.05
N VAL A 140 10.50 1.77 9.85
CA VAL A 140 9.21 1.82 9.17
C VAL A 140 8.60 0.42 9.03
N ASP A 141 7.30 0.30 9.32
CA ASP A 141 6.58 -0.96 9.31
C ASP A 141 5.37 -0.91 8.36
N SER A 142 4.49 -1.91 8.43
CA SER A 142 3.28 -2.01 7.62
C SER A 142 2.28 -0.87 7.85
N VAL A 143 2.36 -0.14 8.95
CA VAL A 143 1.50 1.05 9.16
C VAL A 143 1.86 2.12 8.13
N TYR A 144 3.14 2.25 7.79
CA TYR A 144 3.61 3.24 6.85
C TYR A 144 3.74 2.70 5.42
N LEU A 145 4.30 1.51 5.26
CA LEU A 145 4.58 0.90 3.95
C LEU A 145 3.43 0.05 3.41
N SER A 146 2.35 -0.11 4.18
CA SER A 146 1.21 -0.93 3.82
C SER A 146 1.63 -2.38 3.45
N ASP A 147 1.06 -2.92 2.38
CA ASP A 147 1.39 -4.22 1.78
C ASP A 147 2.85 -4.33 1.28
N ARG A 148 3.62 -3.24 1.26
CA ARG A 148 5.03 -3.19 0.85
C ARG A 148 6.04 -3.34 1.98
N ALA A 149 5.58 -3.47 3.22
CA ALA A 149 6.47 -3.80 4.34
C ALA A 149 7.02 -5.24 4.26
N GLY A 150 6.34 -6.12 3.53
CA GLY A 150 6.82 -7.48 3.29
C GLY A 150 7.97 -7.55 2.27
N PRO A 151 8.68 -8.69 2.18
CA PRO A 151 9.78 -8.86 1.23
C PRO A 151 9.31 -8.77 -0.24
N ASP A 152 8.09 -9.23 -0.52
CA ASP A 152 7.47 -9.21 -1.85
C ASP A 152 5.94 -9.38 -1.79
N LEU A 153 5.30 -9.30 -2.97
CA LEU A 153 3.89 -9.64 -3.21
C LEU A 153 3.73 -10.89 -4.11
N LYS A 154 4.60 -11.90 -3.94
CA LYS A 154 4.59 -13.12 -4.78
C LYS A 154 3.29 -13.90 -4.67
N ALA A 155 2.71 -14.04 -3.46
CA ALA A 155 1.47 -14.81 -3.29
C ALA A 155 0.30 -14.16 -4.05
N VAL A 156 0.24 -12.82 -4.05
CA VAL A 156 -0.73 -12.06 -4.84
C VAL A 156 -0.58 -12.33 -6.34
N SER A 157 0.67 -12.38 -6.84
CA SER A 157 0.96 -12.68 -8.24
C SER A 157 0.61 -14.12 -8.64
N VAL A 158 0.86 -15.08 -7.74
CA VAL A 158 0.51 -16.50 -7.93
C VAL A 158 -1.00 -16.66 -8.02
N ALA A 159 -1.75 -16.12 -7.05
CA ALA A 159 -3.21 -16.18 -7.04
C ALA A 159 -3.83 -15.54 -8.30
N ALA A 160 -3.31 -14.39 -8.75
CA ALA A 160 -3.80 -13.74 -9.96
C ALA A 160 -3.60 -14.61 -11.22
N LYS A 161 -2.44 -15.27 -11.35
CA LYS A 161 -2.17 -16.21 -12.45
C LYS A 161 -3.05 -17.46 -12.38
N ALA A 162 -3.21 -18.03 -11.18
CA ALA A 162 -4.04 -19.21 -10.96
C ALA A 162 -5.53 -18.90 -11.28
N HIS A 163 -6.01 -17.72 -10.90
CA HIS A 163 -7.36 -17.26 -11.26
C HIS A 163 -7.53 -17.14 -12.78
N ALA A 164 -6.60 -16.47 -13.47
CA ALA A 164 -6.66 -16.35 -14.93
C ALA A 164 -6.62 -17.70 -15.66
N ALA A 165 -5.97 -18.71 -15.06
CA ALA A 165 -5.93 -20.07 -15.56
C ALA A 165 -7.11 -20.96 -15.11
N GLY A 166 -8.05 -20.44 -14.31
CA GLY A 166 -9.18 -21.21 -13.76
C GLY A 166 -8.77 -22.30 -12.76
N THR A 167 -7.59 -22.16 -12.12
CA THR A 167 -6.98 -23.15 -11.22
C THR A 167 -6.78 -22.64 -9.79
N LEU A 168 -7.36 -21.48 -9.46
CA LEU A 168 -7.20 -20.83 -8.16
C LEU A 168 -7.68 -21.73 -7.02
N THR A 169 -6.77 -22.03 -6.10
CA THR A 169 -7.06 -22.76 -4.86
C THR A 169 -7.38 -21.81 -3.71
N LYS A 170 -8.08 -22.32 -2.70
CA LYS A 170 -8.35 -21.57 -1.47
C LYS A 170 -7.06 -21.19 -0.75
N GLU A 171 -6.09 -22.09 -0.71
CA GLU A 171 -4.80 -21.89 -0.06
C GLU A 171 -4.01 -20.73 -0.71
N GLU A 172 -4.03 -20.64 -2.04
CA GLU A 172 -3.46 -19.51 -2.78
C GLU A 172 -4.18 -18.20 -2.46
N GLN A 173 -5.52 -18.20 -2.36
CA GLN A 173 -6.27 -17.01 -1.95
C GLN A 173 -5.96 -16.59 -0.52
N VAL A 174 -5.85 -17.52 0.42
CA VAL A 174 -5.47 -17.23 1.81
C VAL A 174 -4.07 -16.63 1.87
N ALA A 175 -3.12 -17.17 1.10
CA ALA A 175 -1.75 -16.64 1.04
C ALA A 175 -1.71 -15.22 0.44
N ALA A 176 -2.44 -14.98 -0.65
CA ALA A 176 -2.56 -13.65 -1.26
C ALA A 176 -3.27 -12.66 -0.33
N GLY A 177 -4.38 -13.07 0.28
CA GLY A 177 -5.16 -12.27 1.22
C GLY A 177 -4.36 -11.88 2.45
N LYS A 178 -3.49 -12.75 2.96
CA LYS A 178 -2.58 -12.44 4.06
C LYS A 178 -1.62 -11.30 3.72
N GLN A 179 -1.05 -11.30 2.51
CA GLN A 179 -0.15 -10.21 2.07
C GLN A 179 -0.91 -8.89 1.94
N LEU A 180 -2.09 -8.92 1.33
CA LEU A 180 -2.94 -7.74 1.14
C LEU A 180 -3.52 -7.18 2.44
N PHE A 181 -3.78 -8.05 3.43
CA PHE A 181 -4.29 -7.67 4.75
C PHE A 181 -3.31 -6.79 5.51
N ASN A 182 -2.00 -7.01 5.30
CA ASN A 182 -0.98 -6.29 6.03
C ASN A 182 -0.95 -4.81 5.63
N GLY A 183 -1.10 -3.92 6.62
CA GLY A 183 -1.17 -2.48 6.43
C GLY A 183 -2.52 -1.96 5.93
N THR A 184 -3.16 -2.67 5.00
CA THR A 184 -4.51 -2.33 4.52
C THR A 184 -5.58 -2.51 5.60
N CYS A 185 -5.53 -3.64 6.32
CA CYS A 185 -6.53 -3.98 7.34
C CYS A 185 -5.91 -4.06 8.74
N SER A 186 -4.65 -4.54 8.83
CA SER A 186 -3.97 -4.77 10.11
C SER A 186 -3.67 -3.48 10.88
N VAL A 187 -3.69 -2.32 10.24
CA VAL A 187 -3.48 -1.02 10.91
C VAL A 187 -4.53 -0.77 12.00
N CYS A 188 -5.78 -1.21 11.79
CA CYS A 188 -6.85 -1.11 12.78
C CYS A 188 -7.11 -2.47 13.45
N HIS A 189 -7.21 -3.54 12.67
CA HIS A 189 -7.60 -4.86 13.18
C HIS A 189 -6.45 -5.69 13.75
N GLN A 190 -5.23 -5.15 13.74
CA GLN A 190 -3.99 -5.83 14.16
C GLN A 190 -3.62 -7.04 13.30
N ALA A 191 -2.35 -7.44 13.34
CA ALA A 191 -1.86 -8.59 12.58
C ALA A 191 -2.48 -9.93 13.03
N ASN A 192 -2.95 -10.00 14.27
CA ASN A 192 -3.61 -11.16 14.85
C ASN A 192 -5.15 -11.10 14.77
N GLY A 193 -5.72 -10.06 14.16
CA GLY A 193 -7.17 -9.90 14.02
C GLY A 193 -7.90 -9.57 15.33
N GLU A 194 -7.21 -9.29 16.44
CA GLU A 194 -7.86 -9.00 17.73
C GLU A 194 -8.41 -7.57 17.82
N GLY A 195 -7.99 -6.68 16.92
CA GLY A 195 -8.33 -5.27 16.99
C GLY A 195 -7.84 -4.63 18.29
N LEU A 196 -8.62 -3.69 18.81
CA LEU A 196 -8.36 -3.02 20.07
C LEU A 196 -9.68 -2.86 20.80
N ALA A 197 -9.79 -3.45 22.00
CA ALA A 197 -11.03 -3.46 22.77
C ALA A 197 -11.63 -2.04 22.88
N ASN A 198 -12.94 -1.94 22.61
CA ASN A 198 -13.74 -0.69 22.60
C ASN A 198 -13.39 0.32 21.50
N VAL A 199 -12.42 0.04 20.62
CA VAL A 199 -12.00 0.96 19.54
C VAL A 199 -12.15 0.30 18.17
N PHE A 200 -11.48 -0.84 17.96
CA PHE A 200 -11.52 -1.59 16.72
C PHE A 200 -12.03 -3.01 17.00
N PRO A 201 -13.13 -3.45 16.35
CA PRO A 201 -13.69 -4.77 16.62
C PRO A 201 -12.75 -5.89 16.18
N PRO A 202 -12.77 -7.04 16.86
CA PRO A 202 -11.98 -8.20 16.47
C PRO A 202 -12.54 -8.83 15.19
N LEU A 203 -11.63 -9.19 14.29
CA LEU A 203 -11.89 -10.11 13.19
C LEU A 203 -11.69 -11.56 13.62
N ALA A 204 -10.91 -11.80 14.68
CA ALA A 204 -10.66 -13.12 15.25
C ALA A 204 -11.90 -13.67 15.97
N LYS A 205 -12.32 -14.89 15.61
CA LYS A 205 -13.53 -15.58 16.13
C LYS A 205 -14.74 -14.65 16.19
N SER A 206 -14.96 -13.88 15.13
CA SER A 206 -15.99 -12.82 15.12
C SER A 206 -17.37 -13.42 14.86
N ASP A 207 -18.29 -13.29 15.83
CA ASP A 207 -19.70 -13.67 15.67
C ASP A 207 -20.39 -12.87 14.55
N TYR A 208 -19.99 -11.62 14.37
CA TYR A 208 -20.47 -10.72 13.33
C TYR A 208 -20.12 -11.23 11.92
N ILE A 209 -18.91 -11.76 11.74
CA ILE A 209 -18.48 -12.41 10.49
C ILE A 209 -19.13 -13.79 10.36
N ALA A 210 -19.20 -14.55 11.45
CA ALA A 210 -19.74 -15.91 11.41
C ALA A 210 -21.24 -15.98 11.12
N GLY A 211 -22.00 -14.96 11.53
CA GLY A 211 -23.44 -14.87 11.25
C GLY A 211 -23.76 -14.57 9.78
N ASP A 212 -22.86 -13.91 9.06
CA ASP A 212 -23.05 -13.52 7.67
C ASP A 212 -21.70 -13.23 6.98
N PRO A 213 -21.06 -14.25 6.35
CA PRO A 213 -19.77 -14.08 5.69
C PRO A 213 -19.77 -13.05 4.55
N GLU A 214 -20.91 -12.81 3.90
CA GLU A 214 -21.03 -11.80 2.83
C GLU A 214 -20.96 -10.37 3.38
N ARG A 215 -21.33 -10.19 4.65
CA ARG A 215 -21.17 -8.91 5.36
C ARG A 215 -19.72 -8.44 5.44
N LEU A 216 -18.76 -9.36 5.42
CA LEU A 216 -17.34 -9.00 5.36
C LEU A 216 -17.01 -8.26 4.07
N VAL A 217 -17.55 -8.74 2.94
CA VAL A 217 -17.37 -8.12 1.61
C VAL A 217 -18.06 -6.75 1.59
N GLN A 218 -19.27 -6.65 2.16
CA GLN A 218 -20.00 -5.38 2.28
C GLN A 218 -19.24 -4.37 3.14
N ALA A 219 -18.72 -4.78 4.30
CA ALA A 219 -17.94 -3.93 5.19
C ALA A 219 -16.69 -3.38 4.51
N ILE A 220 -15.98 -4.20 3.73
CA ILE A 220 -14.80 -3.77 2.96
C ILE A 220 -15.20 -2.75 1.88
N LEU A 221 -16.24 -3.02 1.10
CA LEU A 221 -16.60 -2.20 -0.06
C LEU A 221 -17.34 -0.90 0.31
N HIS A 222 -18.23 -0.97 1.29
CA HIS A 222 -19.18 0.09 1.62
C HIS A 222 -18.91 0.74 2.98
N GLY A 223 -17.94 0.20 3.74
CA GLY A 223 -17.65 0.66 5.09
C GLY A 223 -18.67 0.19 6.10
N VAL A 224 -18.41 0.51 7.36
CA VAL A 224 -19.32 0.25 8.49
C VAL A 224 -19.35 1.49 9.37
N SER A 225 -20.54 1.96 9.71
CA SER A 225 -20.72 3.08 10.63
C SER A 225 -21.87 2.80 11.60
N GLY A 226 -21.86 3.51 12.72
CA GLY A 226 -22.85 3.36 13.77
C GLY A 226 -22.56 2.19 14.72
N LYS A 227 -23.55 1.88 15.55
CA LYS A 227 -23.41 0.88 16.61
C LYS A 227 -23.41 -0.54 16.02
N VAL A 228 -22.37 -1.30 16.33
CA VAL A 228 -22.29 -2.74 16.06
C VAL A 228 -21.90 -3.49 17.32
N THR A 229 -22.40 -4.71 17.49
CA THR A 229 -21.97 -5.62 18.55
C THR A 229 -21.13 -6.72 17.92
N VAL A 230 -19.93 -6.93 18.45
CA VAL A 230 -19.03 -8.00 18.01
C VAL A 230 -18.50 -8.71 19.26
N ASN A 231 -18.71 -10.02 19.34
CA ASN A 231 -18.32 -10.87 20.46
C ASN A 231 -18.83 -10.35 21.82
N GLY A 232 -20.06 -9.85 21.83
CA GLY A 232 -20.71 -9.29 23.03
C GLY A 232 -20.24 -7.88 23.46
N ALA A 233 -19.29 -7.28 22.76
CA ALA A 233 -18.85 -5.90 23.01
C ALA A 233 -19.47 -4.93 21.99
N GLU A 234 -19.88 -3.74 22.45
CA GLU A 234 -20.40 -2.68 21.58
C GLU A 234 -19.26 -1.82 21.01
N TYR A 235 -19.36 -1.49 19.72
CA TYR A 235 -18.48 -0.58 19.01
C TYR A 235 -19.33 0.47 18.29
N ASN A 236 -18.88 1.73 18.29
CA ASN A 236 -19.56 2.81 17.58
C ASN A 236 -18.51 3.71 16.91
N SER A 237 -17.84 3.13 15.92
CA SER A 237 -16.78 3.78 15.15
C SER A 237 -17.15 3.80 13.67
N VAL A 238 -16.25 4.32 12.84
CA VAL A 238 -16.39 4.33 11.38
C VAL A 238 -15.24 3.55 10.77
N MET A 239 -15.56 2.50 10.04
CA MET A 239 -14.68 1.85 9.08
C MET A 239 -14.97 2.49 7.71
N PRO A 240 -14.05 3.29 7.14
CA PRO A 240 -14.24 3.88 5.82
C PRO A 240 -14.40 2.82 4.73
N PRO A 241 -15.17 3.09 3.66
CA PRO A 241 -15.23 2.21 2.51
C PRO A 241 -13.86 2.10 1.84
N MET A 242 -13.51 0.89 1.42
CA MET A 242 -12.28 0.58 0.69
C MET A 242 -12.61 0.18 -0.76
N ASN A 243 -13.49 0.96 -1.39
CA ASN A 243 -14.02 0.70 -2.73
C ASN A 243 -12.95 0.70 -3.84
N GLN A 244 -11.75 1.20 -3.54
CA GLN A 244 -10.60 1.15 -4.42
C GLN A 244 -9.98 -0.22 -4.60
N LEU A 245 -10.21 -1.15 -3.67
CA LEU A 245 -9.71 -2.51 -3.78
C LEU A 245 -10.40 -3.20 -4.95
N THR A 246 -9.66 -3.96 -5.74
CA THR A 246 -10.24 -4.75 -6.84
C THR A 246 -11.06 -5.92 -6.30
N ASP A 247 -11.95 -6.49 -7.10
CA ASP A 247 -12.81 -7.61 -6.67
C ASP A 247 -12.00 -8.83 -6.20
N ASP A 248 -10.87 -9.11 -6.85
CA ASP A 248 -10.00 -10.21 -6.46
C ASP A 248 -9.21 -9.89 -5.19
N GLU A 249 -8.82 -8.63 -4.94
CA GLU A 249 -8.23 -8.23 -3.66
C GLU A 249 -9.23 -8.42 -2.51
N VAL A 250 -10.47 -7.95 -2.68
CA VAL A 250 -11.54 -8.10 -1.67
C VAL A 250 -11.85 -9.58 -1.41
N ALA A 251 -11.96 -10.38 -2.47
CA ALA A 251 -12.19 -11.82 -2.38
C ALA A 251 -11.07 -12.55 -1.62
N ASN A 252 -9.81 -12.23 -1.93
CA ASN A 252 -8.65 -12.84 -1.28
C ASN A 252 -8.54 -12.43 0.20
N ILE A 253 -8.68 -11.13 0.52
CA ILE A 253 -8.67 -10.64 1.91
C ILE A 253 -9.79 -11.30 2.71
N SER A 254 -11.01 -11.34 2.16
CA SER A 254 -12.16 -11.94 2.84
C SER A 254 -11.93 -13.43 3.10
N THR A 255 -11.39 -14.15 2.11
CA THR A 255 -11.06 -15.58 2.24
C THR A 255 -9.96 -15.80 3.31
N PHE A 256 -8.94 -14.95 3.36
CA PHE A 256 -7.92 -15.00 4.41
C PHE A 256 -8.53 -14.83 5.81
N VAL A 257 -9.37 -13.81 6.01
CA VAL A 257 -10.02 -13.56 7.30
C VAL A 257 -10.93 -14.72 7.71
N LEU A 258 -11.75 -15.24 6.78
CA LEU A 258 -12.65 -16.37 7.05
C LEU A 258 -11.91 -17.65 7.46
N ASN A 259 -10.71 -17.88 6.93
CA ASN A 259 -9.89 -19.08 7.24
C ASN A 259 -8.82 -18.81 8.32
N SER A 260 -8.89 -17.67 9.00
CA SER A 260 -7.96 -17.30 10.05
C SER A 260 -8.65 -17.26 11.42
N TRP A 261 -7.85 -17.39 12.47
CA TRP A 261 -8.24 -17.08 13.85
C TRP A 261 -9.53 -17.76 14.35
N GLY A 262 -9.81 -18.98 13.88
CA GLY A 262 -10.99 -19.75 14.31
C GLY A 262 -12.32 -19.25 13.74
N ASN A 263 -12.29 -18.46 12.66
CA ASN A 263 -13.48 -18.13 11.88
C ASN A 263 -14.02 -19.36 11.12
N PRO A 264 -15.25 -19.31 10.58
CA PRO A 264 -15.94 -20.49 10.04
C PRO A 264 -15.32 -21.15 8.80
N GLY A 265 -14.31 -20.54 8.19
CA GLY A 265 -13.79 -20.94 6.89
C GLY A 265 -14.72 -20.52 5.74
N GLY A 266 -14.50 -21.14 4.59
CA GLY A 266 -15.20 -20.80 3.35
C GLY A 266 -14.29 -20.07 2.36
N GLN A 267 -14.87 -19.60 1.26
CA GLN A 267 -14.13 -18.98 0.18
C GLN A 267 -15.03 -17.94 -0.50
N ILE A 268 -14.50 -16.75 -0.74
CA ILE A 268 -15.17 -15.69 -1.49
C ILE A 268 -14.55 -15.64 -2.88
N SER A 269 -15.39 -15.72 -3.91
CA SER A 269 -14.98 -15.59 -5.31
C SER A 269 -14.91 -14.13 -5.74
N LYS A 270 -14.18 -13.86 -6.83
CA LYS A 270 -14.12 -12.54 -7.45
C LYS A 270 -15.51 -12.07 -7.90
N GLU A 271 -16.31 -12.99 -8.44
CA GLU A 271 -17.66 -12.73 -8.94
C GLU A 271 -18.63 -12.40 -7.80
N GLN A 272 -18.48 -13.05 -6.64
CA GLN A 272 -19.24 -12.71 -5.45
C GLN A 272 -18.89 -11.28 -4.98
N ALA A 273 -17.61 -10.93 -4.93
CA ALA A 273 -17.18 -9.56 -4.60
C ALA A 273 -17.73 -8.53 -5.59
N ALA A 274 -17.70 -8.84 -6.89
CA ALA A 274 -18.25 -7.99 -7.94
C ALA A 274 -19.77 -7.80 -7.80
N SER A 275 -20.49 -8.88 -7.48
CA SER A 275 -21.94 -8.84 -7.23
C SER A 275 -22.29 -7.93 -6.05
N VAL A 276 -21.56 -8.05 -4.93
CA VAL A 276 -21.76 -7.18 -3.76
C VAL A 276 -21.43 -5.73 -4.09
N ARG A 277 -20.37 -5.47 -4.85
CA ARG A 277 -20.01 -4.12 -5.30
C ARG A 277 -21.11 -3.47 -6.15
N ALA A 278 -21.72 -4.24 -7.05
CA ALA A 278 -22.82 -3.77 -7.88
C ALA A 278 -24.11 -3.52 -7.08
N ALA A 279 -24.34 -4.33 -6.04
CA ALA A 279 -25.44 -4.17 -5.11
C ALA A 279 -25.15 -3.06 -4.09
N ASN A 280 -25.13 -1.80 -4.53
CA ASN A 280 -24.85 -0.65 -3.66
C ASN A 280 -26.06 -0.37 -2.72
N PRO A 281 -25.94 -0.54 -1.39
CA PRO A 281 -27.03 -0.24 -0.46
C PRO A 281 -27.25 1.28 -0.25
N ASN A 282 -26.32 2.14 -0.69
CA ASN A 282 -26.34 3.58 -0.46
C ASN A 282 -26.72 4.42 -1.70
N ALA A 283 -27.21 3.80 -2.78
CA ALA A 283 -27.73 4.54 -3.94
C ALA A 283 -28.96 5.43 -3.61
N THR A 284 -29.55 5.29 -2.42
CA THR A 284 -30.71 6.04 -1.93
C THR A 284 -30.40 7.18 -0.95
N GLN A 285 -29.13 7.45 -0.58
CA GLN A 285 -28.80 8.52 0.39
C GLN A 285 -27.90 9.64 -0.15
N ALA A 286 -27.52 9.60 -1.43
CA ALA A 286 -26.71 10.63 -2.07
C ALA A 286 -27.55 11.61 -2.92
N GLU A 287 -28.64 12.12 -2.35
CA GLU A 287 -29.31 13.35 -2.81
C GLU A 287 -29.41 14.32 -1.62
N HIS A 288 -28.33 15.05 -1.33
CA HIS A 288 -28.36 16.34 -0.61
C HIS A 288 -27.11 17.16 -0.93
#